data_AF-A0A536UL10-F1
#
_entry.id   AF-A0A536UL10-F1
#
_cell.length_a   1.000
_cell.length_b   1.000
_cell.length_c   1.000
_cell.angle_alpha   90.00
_cell.angle_beta   90.00
_cell.angle_gamma   90.00
#
_symmetry.space_group_name_H-M   'P 1'
#
loop_
_entity.id
_entity.type
_entity.pdbx_description
1 polymer ?
#
loop_
_entity_poly.entity_id
_entity_poly.type
_entity_poly.pdbx_seq_one_letter_code
_entity_poly.pdbx_strand_id
1 'polypeptide(L)'
;KVEVAKRVAAADVVITTALIPGRAAPVLVIEEMVKSMKPGSVIVDLAAPAGGNCPLTEAGKTVLRHGVTIVGETNLAALVAADASALYARNVLDFVKLIVNGEGALDINLDDDIVKACLVTHKGEVWRT
;
A
#
# COMPACT_ATOMS: atom_id res chain seq x y z
N LYS A 1 14.63 6.06 16.51
CA LYS A 1 15.40 4.89 15.99
C LYS A 1 15.75 3.89 17.09
N VAL A 2 16.34 4.32 18.22
CA VAL A 2 16.70 3.41 19.33
C VAL A 2 15.49 2.65 19.90
N GLU A 3 14.37 3.33 20.15
CA GLU A 3 13.17 2.66 20.66
C GLU A 3 12.59 1.64 19.65
N VAL A 4 12.58 1.98 18.36
CA VAL A 4 12.14 1.07 17.29
C VAL A 4 13.03 -0.17 17.25
N ALA A 5 14.35 -0.02 17.34
CA ALA A 5 15.29 -1.14 17.36
C ALA A 5 15.01 -2.11 18.51
N LYS A 6 14.78 -1.56 19.71
CA LYS A 6 14.44 -2.35 20.91
C LYS A 6 13.13 -3.13 20.72
N ARG A 7 12.12 -2.53 20.10
CA ARG A 7 10.83 -3.18 19.82
C ARG A 7 10.95 -4.26 18.75
N VAL A 8 11.68 -4.00 17.67
CA VAL A 8 11.92 -4.98 16.60
C VAL A 8 12.64 -6.20 17.15
N ALA A 9 13.69 -6.03 17.95
CA ALA A 9 14.43 -7.14 18.56
C ALA A 9 13.56 -8.05 19.46
N ALA A 10 12.59 -7.46 20.17
CA ALA A 10 11.72 -8.18 21.09
C ALA A 10 10.50 -8.83 20.41
N ALA A 11 10.10 -8.35 19.22
CA ALA A 11 8.91 -8.77 18.52
C ALA A 11 9.12 -10.08 17.75
N ASP A 12 8.10 -10.94 17.78
CA ASP A 12 8.07 -12.16 16.95
C ASP A 12 7.50 -11.86 15.55
N VAL A 13 6.68 -10.81 15.42
CA VAL A 13 6.14 -10.32 14.14
C VAL A 13 6.24 -8.80 14.06
N VAL A 14 6.75 -8.28 12.95
CA VAL A 14 6.81 -6.85 12.64
C VAL A 14 6.08 -6.58 11.33
N ILE A 15 5.19 -5.58 11.32
CA ILE A 15 4.47 -5.16 10.12
C ILE A 15 4.86 -3.72 9.82
N THR A 16 5.42 -3.47 8.64
CA THR A 16 5.84 -2.14 8.20
C THR A 16 4.92 -1.64 7.09
N THR A 17 4.40 -0.41 7.25
CA THR A 17 3.36 0.16 6.37
C THR A 17 3.68 1.57 5.87
N ALA A 18 4.89 2.06 6.13
CA ALA A 18 5.24 3.44 5.79
C ALA A 18 5.51 3.57 4.29
N LEU A 19 4.52 4.11 3.57
CA LEU A 19 4.55 4.31 2.13
C LEU A 19 4.13 5.74 1.78
N ILE A 20 4.98 6.45 1.05
CA ILE A 20 4.68 7.80 0.53
C ILE A 20 4.57 7.68 -0.99
N PRO A 21 3.40 7.99 -1.59
CA PRO A 21 3.23 7.97 -3.04
C PRO A 21 4.32 8.77 -3.77
N GLY A 22 4.88 8.19 -4.83
CA GLY A 22 5.90 8.83 -5.67
C GLY A 22 7.30 8.92 -5.05
N ARG A 23 7.54 8.33 -3.87
CA ARG A 23 8.86 8.29 -3.23
C ARG A 23 9.25 6.85 -2.88
N ALA A 24 10.56 6.61 -2.78
CA ALA A 24 11.06 5.36 -2.22
C ALA A 24 10.60 5.22 -0.77
N ALA A 25 10.30 3.99 -0.37
CA ALA A 25 9.94 3.67 1.00
C ALA A 25 11.11 4.03 1.94
N PRO A 26 10.84 4.67 3.10
CA PRO A 26 11.89 4.97 4.06
C PRO A 26 12.38 3.69 4.72
N VAL A 27 13.70 3.58 4.93
CA VAL A 27 14.28 2.48 5.70
C VAL A 27 14.02 2.69 7.19
N LEU A 28 13.18 1.83 7.77
CA LEU A 28 12.81 1.87 9.19
C LEU A 28 13.39 0.68 9.96
N VAL A 29 13.43 -0.49 9.33
CA VAL A 29 13.99 -1.72 9.88
C VAL A 29 15.31 -1.99 9.17
N ILE A 30 16.41 -1.54 9.75
CA ILE A 30 17.74 -1.81 9.17
C ILE A 30 18.11 -3.29 9.38
N GLU A 31 19.01 -3.80 8.55
CA GLU A 31 19.47 -5.20 8.63
C GLU A 31 19.93 -5.61 10.05
N GLU A 32 20.59 -4.71 10.78
CA GLU A 32 21.04 -4.99 12.15
C GLU A 32 19.87 -5.26 13.12
N MET A 33 18.73 -4.59 12.91
CA MET A 33 17.53 -4.87 13.69
C MET A 33 16.97 -6.25 13.34
N VAL A 34 17.01 -6.66 12.06
CA VAL A 34 16.58 -8.00 11.64
C VAL A 34 17.45 -9.08 12.27
N LYS A 35 18.77 -8.90 12.29
CA LYS A 35 19.71 -9.84 12.95
C LYS A 35 19.48 -9.98 14.44
N SER A 36 18.95 -8.93 15.09
CA SER A 36 18.63 -8.95 16.53
C SER A 36 17.30 -9.62 16.86
N MET A 37 16.48 -9.97 15.86
CA MET A 37 15.23 -10.68 16.07
C MET A 37 15.49 -12.15 16.42
N LYS A 38 14.53 -12.79 17.08
CA LYS A 38 14.59 -14.23 17.36
C LYS A 38 14.49 -15.01 16.03
N PRO A 39 15.25 -16.10 15.84
CA PRO A 39 15.01 -17.01 14.72
C PRO A 39 13.57 -17.51 14.70
N GLY A 40 12.96 -17.59 13.52
CA GLY A 40 11.54 -17.90 13.32
C GLY A 40 10.61 -16.69 13.31
N SER A 41 11.11 -15.49 13.63
CA SER A 41 10.32 -14.26 13.54
C SER A 41 9.91 -13.94 12.09
N VAL A 42 8.90 -13.08 11.94
CA VAL A 42 8.36 -12.67 10.63
C VAL A 42 8.34 -11.15 10.49
N ILE A 43 8.74 -10.65 9.32
CA ILE A 43 8.51 -9.27 8.89
C ILE A 43 7.53 -9.29 7.73
N VAL A 44 6.46 -8.50 7.79
CA VAL A 44 5.55 -8.26 6.66
C VAL A 44 5.69 -6.82 6.21
N ASP A 45 6.25 -6.62 5.02
CA ASP A 45 6.59 -5.29 4.52
C ASP A 45 5.64 -4.82 3.43
N LEU A 46 4.62 -4.06 3.83
CA LEU A 46 3.59 -3.55 2.91
C LEU A 46 4.13 -2.47 1.97
N ALA A 47 5.33 -1.94 2.24
CA ALA A 47 5.99 -0.96 1.38
C ALA A 47 6.87 -1.60 0.30
N ALA A 48 6.88 -2.93 0.18
CA ALA A 48 7.65 -3.68 -0.82
C ALA A 48 7.51 -3.14 -2.27
N PRO A 49 6.33 -2.69 -2.76
CA PRO A 49 6.21 -2.11 -4.10
C PRO A 49 7.08 -0.87 -4.35
N ALA A 50 7.48 -0.15 -3.30
CA ALA A 50 8.31 1.05 -3.37
C ALA A 50 9.72 0.84 -2.79
N GLY A 51 10.18 -0.41 -2.72
CA GLY A 51 11.50 -0.79 -2.21
C GLY A 51 11.52 -1.34 -0.78
N GLY A 52 10.41 -1.24 -0.04
CA GLY A 52 10.28 -1.78 1.32
C GLY A 52 10.82 -0.87 2.42
N ASN A 53 10.29 -1.02 3.63
CA ASN A 53 10.84 -0.39 4.83
C ASN A 53 12.00 -1.20 5.44
N CYS A 54 12.21 -2.43 4.98
CA CYS A 54 13.35 -3.29 5.32
C CYS A 54 14.24 -3.49 4.07
N PRO A 55 15.56 -3.17 4.12
CA PRO A 55 16.46 -3.33 2.96
C PRO A 55 16.62 -4.78 2.49
N LEU A 56 16.23 -5.75 3.32
CA LEU A 56 16.27 -7.18 2.99
C LEU A 56 15.00 -7.68 2.30
N THR A 57 13.98 -6.83 2.16
CA THR A 57 12.74 -7.13 1.44
C THR A 57 13.03 -7.32 -0.06
N GLU A 58 12.55 -8.41 -0.63
CA GLU A 58 12.51 -8.61 -2.07
C GLU A 58 11.06 -8.48 -2.57
N ALA A 59 10.81 -7.48 -3.41
CA ALA A 59 9.47 -7.22 -3.93
C ALA A 59 8.90 -8.46 -4.66
N GLY A 60 7.70 -8.87 -4.26
CA GLY A 60 6.97 -9.99 -4.82
C GLY A 60 7.41 -11.36 -4.30
N LYS A 61 8.23 -11.42 -3.25
CA LYS A 61 8.73 -12.68 -2.70
C LYS A 61 8.68 -12.71 -1.18
N THR A 62 8.50 -13.92 -0.66
CA THR A 62 8.81 -14.26 0.73
C THR A 62 10.22 -14.87 0.80
N VAL A 63 11.11 -14.29 1.61
CA VAL A 63 12.53 -14.70 1.72
C VAL A 63 12.93 -14.96 3.16
N LEU A 64 13.83 -15.92 3.40
CA LEU A 64 14.44 -16.15 4.72
C LEU A 64 15.81 -15.44 4.79
N ARG A 65 16.01 -14.57 5.78
CA ARG A 65 17.26 -13.86 6.02
C ARG A 65 17.55 -13.83 7.51
N HIS A 66 18.77 -14.20 7.93
CA HIS A 66 19.19 -14.18 9.33
C HIS A 66 18.23 -14.95 10.28
N GLY A 67 17.58 -16.01 9.77
CA GLY A 67 16.58 -16.77 10.52
C GLY A 67 15.21 -16.11 10.63
N VAL A 68 14.98 -14.97 9.97
CA VAL A 68 13.71 -14.23 9.93
C VAL A 68 13.07 -14.37 8.55
N THR A 69 11.77 -14.70 8.52
CA THR A 69 10.99 -14.74 7.28
C THR A 69 10.52 -13.33 6.94
N ILE A 70 10.80 -12.85 5.73
CA ILE A 70 10.45 -11.50 5.28
C ILE A 70 9.49 -11.65 4.09
N VAL A 71 8.26 -11.18 4.28
CA VAL A 71 7.14 -11.23 3.33
C VAL A 71 7.12 -9.89 2.56
N GLY A 72 7.37 -9.96 1.26
CA GLY A 72 7.53 -8.81 0.36
C GLY A 72 6.49 -8.73 -0.76
N GLU A 73 5.34 -9.39 -0.58
CA GLU A 73 4.27 -9.49 -1.56
C GLU A 73 3.71 -8.10 -1.94
N THR A 74 3.68 -7.80 -3.23
CA THR A 74 3.35 -6.45 -3.72
C THR A 74 1.87 -6.22 -3.98
N ASN A 75 1.06 -7.28 -4.00
CA ASN A 75 -0.38 -7.21 -4.24
C ASN A 75 -1.16 -8.03 -3.21
N LEU A 76 -1.09 -7.62 -1.94
CA LEU A 76 -1.78 -8.29 -0.84
C LEU A 76 -3.31 -8.29 -1.03
N ALA A 77 -3.88 -7.27 -1.67
CA ALA A 77 -5.32 -7.23 -1.96
C ALA A 77 -5.76 -8.39 -2.87
N ALA A 78 -4.91 -8.83 -3.80
CA ALA A 78 -5.19 -9.99 -4.64
C ALA A 78 -5.22 -11.32 -3.86
N LEU A 79 -4.62 -11.39 -2.67
CA LEU A 79 -4.69 -12.57 -1.81
C LEU A 79 -6.04 -12.70 -1.08
N VAL A 80 -6.83 -11.62 -1.06
CA VAL A 80 -8.19 -11.55 -0.53
C VAL A 80 -9.15 -11.02 -1.61
N ALA A 81 -9.00 -11.55 -2.83
CA ALA A 81 -9.60 -11.00 -4.04
C ALA A 81 -11.12 -10.83 -3.98
N ALA A 82 -11.86 -11.74 -3.35
CA ALA A 82 -13.32 -11.65 -3.25
C ALA A 82 -13.75 -10.39 -2.48
N ASP A 83 -13.20 -10.20 -1.28
CA ASP A 83 -13.51 -9.04 -0.43
C ASP A 83 -12.97 -7.74 -1.03
N ALA A 84 -11.74 -7.77 -1.56
CA ALA A 84 -11.14 -6.61 -2.22
C ALA A 84 -11.99 -6.15 -3.43
N SER A 85 -12.49 -7.10 -4.23
CA SER A 85 -13.34 -6.79 -5.38
C SER A 85 -14.69 -6.21 -4.94
N ALA A 86 -15.32 -6.78 -3.91
CA ALA A 86 -16.60 -6.29 -3.40
C ALA A 86 -16.49 -4.85 -2.85
N LEU A 87 -15.44 -4.57 -2.08
CA LEU A 87 -15.18 -3.23 -1.54
C LEU A 87 -14.83 -2.21 -2.63
N TYR A 88 -14.00 -2.60 -3.60
CA TYR A 88 -13.67 -1.73 -4.72
C TYR A 88 -14.89 -1.42 -5.60
N ALA A 89 -15.72 -2.42 -5.90
CA ALA A 89 -16.97 -2.24 -6.65
C ALA A 89 -17.94 -1.27 -5.94
N ARG A 90 -17.99 -1.29 -4.61
CA ARG A 90 -18.75 -0.31 -3.82
C ARG A 90 -18.21 1.11 -4.02
N ASN A 91 -16.90 1.31 -3.92
CA ASN A 91 -16.26 2.61 -4.15
C ASN A 91 -16.56 3.15 -5.56
N VAL A 92 -16.46 2.29 -6.58
CA VAL A 92 -16.78 2.66 -7.97
C VAL A 92 -18.26 3.04 -8.11
N LEU A 93 -19.17 2.24 -7.56
CA LEU A 93 -20.60 2.53 -7.60
C LEU A 93 -20.93 3.86 -6.92
N ASP A 94 -20.34 4.13 -5.76
CA ASP A 94 -20.60 5.38 -5.03
C ASP A 94 -20.03 6.59 -5.77
N PHE A 95 -18.89 6.46 -6.45
CA PHE A 95 -18.39 7.50 -7.35
C PHE A 95 -19.27 7.70 -8.59
N VAL A 96 -19.76 6.62 -9.21
CA VAL A 96 -20.65 6.69 -10.39
C VAL A 96 -21.93 7.47 -10.08
N LYS A 97 -22.49 7.34 -8.87
CA LYS A 97 -23.66 8.13 -8.44
C LYS A 97 -23.41 9.64 -8.43
N LEU A 98 -22.16 10.10 -8.37
CA LEU A 98 -21.81 11.52 -8.45
C LEU A 98 -21.76 12.05 -9.88
N ILE A 99 -21.60 11.16 -10.87
CA ILE A 99 -21.34 11.54 -12.27
C ILE A 99 -22.39 11.00 -13.26
N VAL A 100 -23.43 10.33 -12.76
CA VAL A 100 -24.53 9.78 -13.57
C VAL A 100 -25.84 10.22 -12.93
N ASN A 101 -26.74 10.75 -13.76
CA ASN A 101 -28.05 11.22 -13.31
C ASN A 101 -29.07 10.06 -13.21
N GLY A 102 -30.28 10.38 -12.74
CA GLY A 102 -31.37 9.39 -12.59
C GLY A 102 -31.84 8.74 -13.89
N GLU A 103 -31.48 9.28 -15.05
CA GLU A 103 -31.80 8.74 -16.38
C GLU A 103 -30.68 7.84 -16.92
N GLY A 104 -29.58 7.67 -16.17
CA GLY A 104 -28.42 6.88 -16.60
C GLY A 104 -27.49 7.62 -17.57
N ALA A 105 -27.70 8.93 -17.79
CA ALA A 105 -26.82 9.75 -18.60
C ALA A 105 -25.66 10.29 -17.78
N LEU A 106 -24.51 10.46 -18.42
CA LEU A 106 -23.33 11.07 -17.82
C LEU A 106 -23.61 12.55 -17.53
N ASP A 107 -23.51 12.93 -16.27
CA ASP A 107 -23.73 14.27 -15.76
C ASP A 107 -22.59 14.63 -14.80
N ILE A 108 -21.50 15.16 -15.36
CA ILE A 108 -20.28 15.47 -14.60
C ILE A 108 -20.37 16.90 -14.08
N ASN A 109 -20.70 17.04 -12.80
CA ASN A 109 -20.60 18.32 -12.11
C ASN A 109 -19.13 18.65 -11.81
N LEU A 110 -18.54 19.58 -12.58
CA LEU A 110 -17.13 19.99 -12.42
C LEU A 110 -16.87 20.84 -11.16
N ASP A 111 -17.92 21.34 -10.52
CA ASP A 111 -17.84 22.09 -9.26
C ASP A 111 -17.93 21.17 -8.02
N ASP A 112 -18.22 19.87 -8.20
CA ASP A 112 -18.17 18.90 -7.10
C ASP A 112 -16.71 18.63 -6.69
N ASP A 113 -16.42 18.75 -5.39
CA ASP A 113 -15.06 18.64 -4.85
C ASP A 113 -14.42 17.26 -5.12
N ILE A 114 -15.22 16.18 -5.07
CA ILE A 114 -14.74 14.82 -5.31
C ILE A 114 -14.46 14.62 -6.79
N VAL A 115 -15.38 15.04 -7.66
CA VAL A 115 -15.21 14.99 -9.12
C VAL A 115 -13.97 15.77 -9.54
N LYS A 116 -13.84 17.01 -9.06
CA LYS A 116 -12.70 17.88 -9.36
C LYS A 116 -11.39 17.29 -8.85
N ALA A 117 -11.38 16.69 -7.66
CA ALA A 117 -10.17 16.06 -7.12
C ALA A 117 -9.71 14.83 -7.92
N CYS A 118 -10.67 14.06 -8.46
CA CYS A 118 -10.43 12.82 -9.21
C CYS A 118 -10.20 13.04 -10.72
N LEU A 119 -10.64 14.16 -11.30
CA LEU A 119 -10.57 14.42 -12.74
C LEU A 119 -9.13 14.75 -13.19
N VAL A 120 -8.51 13.80 -13.88
CA VAL A 120 -7.15 13.96 -14.43
C VAL A 120 -7.17 14.56 -15.85
N THR A 121 -8.15 14.16 -16.67
CA THR A 121 -8.32 14.66 -18.05
C THR A 121 -9.78 14.85 -18.39
N HIS A 122 -10.07 15.86 -19.22
CA HIS A 122 -11.41 16.12 -19.73
C HIS A 122 -11.31 16.75 -21.13
N LYS A 123 -12.08 16.22 -22.09
CA LYS A 123 -12.14 16.71 -23.48
C LYS A 123 -10.78 16.84 -24.20
N GLY A 124 -9.86 15.91 -23.93
CA GLY A 124 -8.53 15.89 -24.54
C GLY A 124 -7.50 16.80 -23.88
N GLU A 125 -7.85 17.49 -22.80
CA GLU A 125 -6.94 18.33 -22.03
C GLU A 125 -6.59 17.67 -20.69
N VAL A 126 -5.37 17.91 -20.22
CA VAL A 126 -4.92 17.48 -18.89
C VAL A 126 -5.32 18.55 -17.87
N TRP A 127 -6.09 18.15 -16.86
CA TRP A 127 -6.58 19.04 -15.80
C TRP A 127 -5.70 19.00 -14.57
N ARG A 128 -5.08 17.84 -14.31
CA ARG A 128 -4.21 17.60 -13.16
C ARG A 128 -3.09 16.64 -13.54
N THR A 129 -1.89 16.91 -13.03
CA THR A 129 -0.70 16.04 -13.12
C THR A 129 -0.24 15.59 -11.74
#